data_AF-A0A9Y4NM38-F1
#
_entry.id   AF-A0A9Y4NM38-F1
#
_cell.length_a   1.000
_cell.length_b   1.000
_cell.length_c   1.000
_cell.angle_alpha   90.00
_cell.angle_beta   90.00
_cell.angle_gamma   90.00
#
_symmetry.space_group_name_H-M   'P 1'
#
loop_
_entity.id
_entity.type
_entity.pdbx_description
1 polymer ?
#
loop_
_entity_poly.entity_id
_entity_poly.type
_entity_poly.pdbx_seq_one_letter_code
_entity_poly.pdbx_strand_id
1 'polypeptide(L)'
;MAISVRMWRFLLVAAFIVPTVTEVVDSVSDCAGFLLDERPPQIPGILQNGNVTNQNRYKVICQTYMDQRRFLTLYDTKNRIPVFSAYKYKGEQDTGGRRPFWRIEEQLEGRNTNNMRDDDNVNQASDDDYKTDKQYNRGHLFPVSHAFDRNDKKSTFTLTNAVPQAITFNGGSWQKMESCTKCVLQKYCINNNGDPVGFVVTGARPSTSNTLNNRVNIPSMLWTAFCCYSRNTNRWLASAHWGDNIPKNGSKYLQTKTLAQLHQELSSVGSRFEAFPGTQCPLHTTVAEFYPEMEKKCHCPPQASTTTTPPTTTKPQTTTIPPTTTTTPTTTAPTTTSKTTSATTTTNKEESSSENTEDSEQEENQEEEDDDAGLRSLDDIRSSVGNLLRGALESVLRAVRKSADAVRGGLEDLFERLV
;
A
#
# COMPACT_ATOMS: atom_id res chain seq x y z
N MET A 1 45.60 -10.48 58.09
CA MET A 1 46.07 -10.03 56.77
C MET A 1 45.40 -10.91 55.73
N ALA A 2 44.47 -10.36 54.94
CA ALA A 2 43.81 -11.06 53.85
C ALA A 2 43.90 -10.18 52.60
N ILE A 3 44.44 -10.77 51.54
CA ILE A 3 44.71 -10.13 50.25
C ILE A 3 43.43 -10.13 49.40
N SER A 4 43.14 -8.96 48.83
CA SER A 4 42.59 -8.66 47.50
C SER A 4 41.88 -9.78 46.71
N VAL A 5 40.67 -9.52 46.20
CA VAL A 5 40.41 -9.25 44.77
C VAL A 5 39.07 -8.49 44.64
N ARG A 6 39.09 -7.24 44.18
CA ARG A 6 37.88 -6.54 43.72
C ARG A 6 37.56 -7.04 42.31
N MET A 7 36.45 -7.77 42.19
CA MET A 7 35.91 -8.33 40.96
C MET A 7 35.38 -7.19 40.05
N TRP A 8 36.12 -6.83 39.01
CA TRP A 8 35.66 -5.87 38.00
C TRP A 8 34.78 -6.62 37.00
N ARG A 9 33.46 -6.39 37.05
CA ARG A 9 32.53 -6.91 36.04
C ARG A 9 32.65 -6.07 34.77
N PHE A 10 33.36 -6.57 33.77
CA PHE A 10 33.26 -6.04 32.41
C PHE A 10 31.91 -6.45 31.82
N LEU A 11 31.00 -5.48 31.66
CA LEU A 11 29.81 -5.62 30.83
C LEU A 11 30.27 -5.66 29.36
N LEU A 12 30.42 -6.87 28.82
CA LEU A 12 30.51 -7.08 27.38
C LEU A 12 29.14 -6.74 26.77
N VAL A 13 28.97 -5.49 26.36
CA VAL A 13 27.88 -5.13 25.44
C VAL A 13 28.27 -5.71 24.09
N ALA A 14 27.83 -6.94 23.84
CA ALA A 14 27.85 -7.52 22.51
C ALA A 14 26.85 -6.71 21.67
N ALA A 15 27.36 -5.72 20.95
CA ALA A 15 26.64 -5.09 19.86
C ALA A 15 26.51 -6.13 18.74
N PHE A 16 25.51 -7.01 18.86
CA PHE A 16 25.01 -7.76 17.73
C PHE A 16 24.42 -6.75 16.75
N ILE A 17 25.24 -6.26 15.83
CA ILE A 17 24.74 -5.62 14.62
C ILE A 17 24.18 -6.78 13.79
N VAL A 18 22.96 -7.21 14.13
CA VAL A 18 22.16 -8.01 13.22
C VAL A 18 21.81 -7.07 12.08
N PRO A 19 22.22 -7.34 10.82
CA PRO A 19 21.68 -6.61 9.68
C PRO A 19 20.16 -6.78 9.78
N THR A 20 19.42 -5.68 9.91
CA THR A 20 17.97 -5.78 10.09
C THR A 20 17.35 -6.16 8.76
N VAL A 21 17.28 -7.47 8.53
CA VAL A 21 16.31 -8.09 7.62
C VAL A 21 14.94 -7.52 7.98
N THR A 22 14.07 -7.33 7.00
CA THR A 22 12.70 -6.89 7.24
C THR A 22 12.07 -7.61 8.43
N GLU A 23 11.47 -6.83 9.31
CA GLU A 23 11.04 -7.30 10.62
C GLU A 23 9.57 -7.72 10.54
N VAL A 24 9.33 -9.04 10.57
CA VAL A 24 8.00 -9.56 10.90
C VAL A 24 7.84 -9.47 12.40
N VAL A 25 6.83 -8.71 12.83
CA VAL A 25 6.57 -8.38 14.23
C VAL A 25 5.23 -8.95 14.68
N ASP A 26 5.02 -9.03 15.99
CA ASP A 26 3.81 -9.60 16.58
C ASP A 26 2.67 -8.58 16.68
N SER A 27 2.99 -7.28 16.72
CA SER A 27 2.03 -6.20 16.90
C SER A 27 2.17 -5.10 15.85
N VAL A 28 1.02 -4.57 15.41
CA VAL A 28 0.95 -3.40 14.54
C VAL A 28 1.58 -2.16 15.20
N SER A 29 1.53 -2.09 16.53
CA SER A 29 2.15 -1.01 17.32
C SER A 29 3.67 -1.01 17.23
N ASP A 30 4.31 -2.14 16.89
CA ASP A 30 5.76 -2.16 16.70
C ASP A 30 6.17 -1.32 15.47
N CYS A 31 5.26 -1.10 14.51
CA CYS A 31 5.46 -0.20 13.37
C CYS A 31 4.71 1.14 13.51
N ALA A 32 4.45 1.61 14.74
CA ALA A 32 3.56 2.74 15.03
C ALA A 32 3.89 4.06 14.33
N GLY A 33 5.16 4.32 13.97
CA GLY A 33 5.57 5.56 13.30
C GLY A 33 4.92 5.86 11.95
N PHE A 34 4.20 4.88 11.37
CA PHE A 34 3.45 5.01 10.12
C PHE A 34 1.93 5.21 10.34
N LEU A 35 1.48 5.24 11.59
CA LEU A 35 0.09 5.35 11.99
C LEU A 35 -0.16 6.73 12.60
N LEU A 36 -1.29 7.34 12.24
CA LEU A 36 -1.69 8.61 12.84
C LEU A 36 -1.95 8.40 14.33
N ASP A 37 -1.34 9.25 15.17
CA ASP A 37 -1.37 9.16 16.63
C ASP A 37 -0.97 7.76 17.16
N GLU A 38 -0.17 7.02 16.39
CA GLU A 38 0.30 5.67 16.72
C GLU A 38 -0.83 4.64 16.90
N ARG A 39 -2.00 4.90 16.31
CA ARG A 39 -3.20 4.06 16.47
C ARG A 39 -3.44 3.16 15.26
N PRO A 40 -3.46 1.83 15.44
CA PRO A 40 -3.79 0.89 14.37
C PRO A 40 -5.22 1.05 13.86
N PRO A 41 -5.48 0.85 12.56
CA PRO A 41 -6.85 0.80 12.04
C PRO A 41 -7.63 -0.37 12.64
N GLN A 42 -8.97 -0.29 12.60
CA GLN A 42 -9.87 -1.40 12.93
C GLN A 42 -10.29 -2.09 11.63
N ILE A 43 -9.95 -3.36 11.49
CA ILE A 43 -10.30 -4.17 10.32
C ILE A 43 -11.12 -5.38 10.78
N PRO A 44 -12.41 -5.47 10.40
CA PRO A 44 -13.29 -6.53 10.86
C PRO A 44 -12.73 -7.94 10.64
N GLY A 45 -12.73 -8.75 11.70
CA GLY A 45 -12.26 -10.13 11.68
C GLY A 45 -10.74 -10.31 11.55
N ILE A 46 -9.96 -9.23 11.41
CA ILE A 46 -8.50 -9.31 11.13
C ILE A 46 -7.68 -8.55 12.18
N LEU A 47 -8.00 -7.27 12.41
CA LEU A 47 -7.27 -6.39 13.33
C LEU A 47 -8.28 -5.64 14.20
N GLN A 48 -8.39 -6.05 15.46
CA GLN A 48 -9.39 -5.52 16.39
C GLN A 48 -8.71 -5.02 17.65
N ASN A 49 -8.96 -3.76 18.01
CA ASN A 49 -8.37 -3.10 19.17
C ASN A 49 -6.83 -3.21 19.19
N GLY A 50 -6.19 -3.13 18.01
CA GLY A 50 -4.74 -3.27 17.86
C GLY A 50 -4.22 -4.70 17.81
N ASN A 51 -5.07 -5.71 18.03
CA ASN A 51 -4.67 -7.12 18.05
C ASN A 51 -5.02 -7.82 16.74
N VAL A 52 -4.04 -8.55 16.20
CA VAL A 52 -4.25 -9.43 15.04
C VAL A 52 -4.99 -10.68 15.50
N THR A 53 -6.17 -10.95 14.93
CA THR A 53 -7.07 -12.02 15.39
C THR A 53 -6.56 -13.43 15.09
N ASN A 54 -5.71 -13.57 14.06
CA ASN A 54 -5.09 -14.83 13.67
C ASN A 54 -3.63 -14.59 13.25
N GLN A 55 -2.73 -14.63 14.22
CA GLN A 55 -1.28 -14.44 14.00
C GLN A 55 -0.63 -15.55 13.15
N ASN A 56 -1.29 -16.70 12.95
CA ASN A 56 -0.78 -17.75 12.06
C ASN A 56 -0.97 -17.39 10.58
N ARG A 57 -1.98 -16.58 10.26
CA ARG A 57 -2.31 -16.16 8.89
C ARG A 57 -1.87 -14.72 8.60
N TYR A 58 -2.15 -13.81 9.52
CA TYR A 58 -1.90 -12.40 9.31
C TYR A 58 -0.57 -12.01 9.95
N LYS A 59 0.34 -11.47 9.15
CA LYS A 59 1.70 -11.11 9.56
C LYS A 59 1.90 -9.62 9.47
N VAL A 60 2.33 -8.99 10.57
CA VAL A 60 2.70 -7.58 10.59
C VAL A 60 4.14 -7.47 10.10
N ILE A 61 4.38 -6.57 9.16
CA ILE A 61 5.69 -6.36 8.54
C ILE A 61 6.05 -4.89 8.68
N CYS A 62 7.09 -4.57 9.46
CA CYS A 62 7.74 -3.27 9.40
C CYS A 62 8.70 -3.29 8.20
N GLN A 63 8.22 -2.86 7.05
CA GLN A 63 8.94 -2.92 5.78
C GLN A 63 10.24 -2.13 5.90
N THR A 64 11.37 -2.84 5.83
CA THR A 64 12.69 -2.29 6.16
C THR A 64 13.59 -2.37 4.93
N TYR A 65 14.24 -1.25 4.61
CA TYR A 65 15.18 -1.20 3.50
C TYR A 65 16.38 -0.34 3.89
N MET A 66 17.58 -0.94 3.77
CA MET A 66 18.84 -0.37 4.25
C MET A 66 18.77 0.02 5.73
N ASP A 67 18.35 -0.93 6.58
CA ASP A 67 18.23 -0.79 8.03
C ASP A 67 17.33 0.36 8.51
N GLN A 68 16.40 0.80 7.65
CA GLN A 68 15.41 1.82 7.96
C GLN A 68 14.02 1.29 7.66
N ARG A 69 13.16 1.31 8.68
CA ARG A 69 11.72 1.06 8.52
C ARG A 69 11.14 2.17 7.64
N ARG A 70 10.40 1.81 6.60
CA ARG A 70 9.89 2.73 5.57
C ARG A 70 8.36 2.84 5.56
N PHE A 71 7.67 1.73 5.82
CA PHE A 71 6.21 1.67 5.93
C PHE A 71 5.78 0.40 6.68
N LEU A 72 4.50 0.30 7.00
CA LEU A 72 3.88 -0.87 7.61
C LEU A 72 3.06 -1.64 6.56
N THR A 73 3.11 -2.95 6.61
CA THR A 73 2.16 -3.84 5.91
C THR A 73 1.59 -4.87 6.87
N LEU A 74 0.26 -5.06 6.87
CA LEU A 74 -0.37 -6.26 7.42
C LEU A 74 -0.67 -7.21 6.26
N TYR A 75 -0.05 -8.38 6.26
CA TYR A 75 -0.04 -9.32 5.15
C TYR A 75 -0.86 -10.57 5.43
N ASP A 76 -1.63 -11.05 4.45
CA ASP A 76 -2.40 -12.30 4.53
C ASP A 76 -1.65 -13.42 3.81
N THR A 77 -1.00 -14.32 4.56
CA THR A 77 -0.19 -15.41 3.97
C THR A 77 -1.03 -16.44 3.22
N LYS A 78 -2.32 -16.57 3.54
CA LYS A 78 -3.23 -17.50 2.85
C LYS A 78 -3.63 -16.96 1.48
N ASN A 79 -3.97 -15.68 1.40
CA ASN A 79 -4.34 -15.03 0.14
C ASN A 79 -3.13 -14.49 -0.64
N ARG A 80 -1.95 -14.46 0.00
CA ARG A 80 -0.68 -13.94 -0.55
C ARG A 80 -0.79 -12.51 -1.07
N ILE A 81 -1.59 -11.69 -0.39
CA ILE A 81 -1.74 -10.26 -0.66
C ILE A 81 -1.75 -9.47 0.65
N PRO A 82 -1.34 -8.18 0.64
CA PRO A 82 -1.55 -7.32 1.79
C PRO A 82 -3.03 -7.11 2.08
N VAL A 83 -3.38 -7.16 3.37
CA VAL A 83 -4.66 -6.66 3.88
C VAL A 83 -4.67 -5.14 3.76
N PHE A 84 -3.62 -4.50 4.30
CA PHE A 84 -3.37 -3.07 4.14
C PHE A 84 -1.88 -2.75 4.26
N SER A 85 -1.49 -1.60 3.72
CA SER A 85 -0.25 -0.90 4.04
C SER A 85 -0.58 0.47 4.64
N ALA A 86 0.25 0.93 5.56
CA ALA A 86 0.17 2.27 6.13
C ALA A 86 1.52 2.98 6.05
N TYR A 87 1.50 4.26 5.72
CA TYR A 87 2.72 5.05 5.55
C TYR A 87 2.49 6.52 5.89
N LYS A 88 3.59 7.19 6.25
CA LYS A 88 3.65 8.62 6.47
C LYS A 88 4.19 9.30 5.21
N TYR A 89 3.36 10.10 4.56
CA TYR A 89 3.77 11.00 3.49
C TYR A 89 4.63 12.12 4.08
N LYS A 90 5.79 12.38 3.47
CA LYS A 90 6.79 13.37 3.93
C LYS A 90 7.12 14.40 2.83
N GLY A 91 6.33 14.43 1.75
CA GLY A 91 6.68 15.12 0.53
C GLY A 91 7.43 14.23 -0.46
N GLU A 92 8.08 14.86 -1.45
CA GLU A 92 8.96 14.21 -2.41
C GLU A 92 10.29 14.97 -2.48
N GLN A 93 11.39 14.26 -2.24
CA GLN A 93 12.75 14.78 -2.35
C GLN A 93 13.37 14.41 -3.71
N ASP A 94 13.20 13.16 -4.12
CA ASP A 94 13.75 12.66 -5.38
C ASP A 94 12.65 12.41 -6.40
N THR A 95 12.80 12.96 -7.61
CA THR A 95 11.96 12.60 -8.75
C THR A 95 12.63 11.53 -9.60
N GLY A 96 11.87 10.51 -10.00
CA GLY A 96 12.33 9.45 -10.91
C GLY A 96 13.28 8.41 -10.29
N GLY A 97 14.00 7.72 -11.17
CA GLY A 97 14.89 6.61 -10.85
C GLY A 97 14.59 5.35 -11.67
N ARG A 98 15.59 4.49 -11.87
CA ARG A 98 15.41 3.20 -12.56
C ARG A 98 14.47 2.33 -11.74
N ARG A 99 13.49 1.72 -12.41
CA ARG A 99 12.56 0.75 -11.80
C ARG A 99 13.36 -0.39 -11.15
N PRO A 100 13.23 -0.61 -9.84
CA PRO A 100 13.85 -1.74 -9.15
C PRO A 100 13.22 -3.08 -9.56
N PHE A 101 13.96 -4.16 -9.33
CA PHE A 101 13.39 -5.51 -9.37
C PHE A 101 12.47 -5.72 -8.16
N TRP A 102 11.44 -6.56 -8.37
CA TRP A 102 10.56 -7.00 -7.29
C TRP A 102 11.30 -7.95 -6.36
N ARG A 103 11.01 -7.82 -5.06
CA ARG A 103 11.63 -8.61 -4.00
C ARG A 103 10.59 -9.32 -3.15
N ILE A 104 11.05 -10.37 -2.50
CA ILE A 104 10.30 -11.13 -1.49
C ILE A 104 10.81 -10.79 -0.09
N GLU A 105 9.99 -11.10 0.90
CA GLU A 105 10.28 -11.02 2.32
C GLU A 105 10.69 -12.40 2.85
N GLU A 106 11.99 -12.69 2.85
CA GLU A 106 12.57 -14.00 3.21
C GLU A 106 12.07 -14.55 4.55
N GLN A 107 11.90 -13.68 5.54
CA GLN A 107 11.46 -14.02 6.89
C GLN A 107 10.03 -14.58 6.94
N LEU A 108 9.20 -14.39 5.90
CA LEU A 108 7.88 -15.02 5.83
C LEU A 108 7.95 -16.52 5.50
N GLU A 109 9.03 -16.99 4.87
CA GLU A 109 9.12 -18.38 4.40
C GLU A 109 9.61 -19.36 5.48
N GLY A 110 10.03 -18.87 6.65
CA GLY A 110 10.49 -19.73 7.75
C GLY A 110 11.63 -20.67 7.33
N ARG A 111 12.47 -20.23 6.39
CA ARG A 111 13.56 -21.02 5.82
C ARG A 111 14.61 -21.30 6.90
N ASN A 112 14.57 -22.52 7.46
CA ASN A 112 15.63 -23.09 8.28
C ASN A 112 16.60 -23.82 7.33
N THR A 113 17.81 -23.29 7.20
CA THR A 113 18.71 -23.43 6.03
C THR A 113 19.50 -24.74 5.92
N ASN A 114 19.00 -25.87 6.45
CA ASN A 114 19.83 -27.07 6.56
C ASN A 114 19.60 -28.12 5.46
N ASN A 115 18.64 -27.95 4.56
CA ASN A 115 18.36 -28.91 3.47
C ASN A 115 17.94 -28.19 2.18
N MET A 116 18.30 -28.77 1.03
CA MET A 116 17.78 -28.38 -0.28
C MET A 116 16.26 -28.53 -0.29
N ARG A 117 15.54 -27.52 -0.78
CA ARG A 117 14.09 -27.58 -1.04
C ARG A 117 13.85 -27.19 -2.50
N ASP A 118 12.87 -27.84 -3.12
CA ASP A 118 12.24 -27.32 -4.33
C ASP A 118 11.47 -26.06 -3.89
N ASP A 119 12.12 -24.90 -4.02
CA ASP A 119 11.75 -23.68 -3.31
C ASP A 119 10.60 -22.95 -4.01
N ASP A 120 9.38 -23.24 -3.59
CA ASP A 120 8.20 -22.42 -3.85
C ASP A 120 8.01 -21.45 -2.68
N ASN A 121 7.84 -20.14 -2.95
CA ASN A 121 7.36 -19.20 -1.93
C ASN A 121 6.00 -19.68 -1.42
N VAL A 122 5.91 -20.18 -0.19
CA VAL A 122 4.70 -20.79 0.36
C VAL A 122 3.79 -19.72 0.92
N ASN A 123 4.38 -18.78 1.67
CA ASN A 123 3.64 -17.84 2.50
C ASN A 123 3.43 -16.47 1.85
N GLN A 124 4.00 -16.23 0.68
CA GLN A 124 3.84 -14.98 -0.06
C GLN A 124 3.82 -15.19 -1.57
N ALA A 125 3.47 -14.14 -2.31
CA ALA A 125 3.56 -14.13 -3.77
C ALA A 125 5.03 -14.09 -4.23
N SER A 126 5.34 -14.76 -5.32
CA SER A 126 6.64 -14.68 -6.01
C SER A 126 6.53 -13.85 -7.29
N ASP A 127 7.68 -13.52 -7.89
CA ASP A 127 7.67 -12.80 -9.16
C ASP A 127 7.06 -13.64 -10.30
N ASP A 128 7.25 -14.97 -10.23
CA ASP A 128 6.71 -15.93 -11.20
C ASP A 128 5.18 -15.97 -11.21
N ASP A 129 4.55 -15.72 -10.06
CA ASP A 129 3.09 -15.63 -9.96
C ASP A 129 2.50 -14.58 -10.92
N TYR A 130 3.27 -13.60 -11.38
CA TYR A 130 2.79 -12.51 -12.23
C TYR A 130 3.37 -12.49 -13.65
N LYS A 131 4.01 -13.57 -14.11
CA LYS A 131 4.64 -13.60 -15.45
C LYS A 131 3.68 -13.99 -16.58
N THR A 132 2.64 -14.76 -16.28
CA THR A 132 1.83 -15.45 -17.30
C THR A 132 0.54 -14.72 -17.65
N ASP A 133 -0.07 -14.02 -16.70
CA ASP A 133 -1.35 -13.33 -16.91
C ASP A 133 -1.12 -11.89 -17.40
N LYS A 134 -1.57 -11.61 -18.63
CA LYS A 134 -1.44 -10.30 -19.27
C LYS A 134 -2.53 -9.29 -18.87
N GLN A 135 -3.44 -9.63 -17.96
CA GLN A 135 -4.53 -8.75 -17.53
C GLN A 135 -4.24 -8.04 -16.21
N TYR A 136 -3.27 -8.52 -15.44
CA TYR A 136 -2.95 -8.01 -14.10
C TYR A 136 -1.50 -7.56 -13.97
N ASN A 137 -1.32 -6.36 -13.43
CA ASN A 137 -0.03 -5.86 -12.99
C ASN A 137 0.18 -6.18 -11.50
N ARG A 138 1.44 -6.08 -11.05
CA ARG A 138 1.78 -5.92 -9.63
C ARG A 138 1.40 -4.49 -9.21
N GLY A 139 0.20 -4.33 -8.67
CA GLY A 139 -0.34 -3.05 -8.18
C GLY A 139 0.14 -2.75 -6.77
N HIS A 140 0.79 -1.60 -6.58
CA HIS A 140 1.32 -1.22 -5.28
C HIS A 140 0.21 -0.75 -4.33
N LEU A 141 0.33 -1.07 -3.04
CA LEU A 141 -0.46 -0.43 -1.99
C LEU A 141 0.17 0.90 -1.58
N PHE A 142 1.41 0.89 -1.07
CA PHE A 142 2.20 2.11 -0.92
C PHE A 142 2.81 2.47 -2.28
N PRO A 143 2.31 3.51 -2.99
CA PRO A 143 2.75 3.77 -4.34
C PRO A 143 4.11 4.47 -4.37
N VAL A 144 4.89 4.14 -5.39
CA VAL A 144 6.20 4.76 -5.67
C VAL A 144 6.13 6.29 -5.77
N SER A 145 4.99 6.81 -6.24
CA SER A 145 4.76 8.24 -6.39
C SER A 145 4.67 9.00 -5.06
N HIS A 146 4.31 8.32 -3.96
CA HIS A 146 4.21 8.90 -2.61
C HIS A 146 5.48 8.73 -1.77
N ALA A 147 6.43 7.92 -2.24
CA ALA A 147 7.69 7.68 -1.55
C ALA A 147 8.64 8.90 -1.67
N PHE A 148 9.26 9.25 -0.54
CA PHE A 148 10.00 10.50 -0.35
C PHE A 148 11.34 10.55 -1.11
N ASP A 149 12.20 9.57 -0.88
CA ASP A 149 13.54 9.46 -1.48
C ASP A 149 13.70 8.17 -2.31
N ARG A 150 14.84 8.00 -3.00
CA ARG A 150 15.13 6.79 -3.79
C ARG A 150 15.08 5.48 -3.01
N ASN A 151 15.41 5.48 -1.72
CA ASN A 151 15.40 4.28 -0.89
C ASN A 151 13.97 3.95 -0.43
N ASP A 152 13.17 4.96 -0.10
CA ASP A 152 11.72 4.80 0.12
C ASP A 152 11.08 4.23 -1.15
N LYS A 153 11.39 4.77 -2.34
CA LYS A 153 10.88 4.25 -3.62
C LYS A 153 11.29 2.80 -3.86
N LYS A 154 12.54 2.41 -3.55
CA LYS A 154 13.01 1.02 -3.68
C LYS A 154 12.31 0.07 -2.70
N SER A 155 11.94 0.55 -1.52
CA SER A 155 11.27 -0.26 -0.51
C SER A 155 9.85 -0.67 -0.91
N THR A 156 9.20 0.07 -1.81
CA THR A 156 7.82 -0.25 -2.22
C THR A 156 7.74 -1.46 -3.17
N PHE A 157 8.86 -1.87 -3.78
CA PHE A 157 8.96 -2.98 -4.74
C PHE A 157 9.11 -4.34 -4.04
N THR A 158 8.28 -4.59 -3.04
CA THR A 158 8.14 -5.88 -2.36
C THR A 158 6.79 -6.48 -2.73
N LEU A 159 6.75 -7.80 -2.96
CA LEU A 159 5.51 -8.48 -3.34
C LEU A 159 4.50 -8.52 -2.17
N THR A 160 4.97 -8.32 -0.94
CA THR A 160 4.11 -8.10 0.22
C THR A 160 3.40 -6.75 0.22
N ASN A 161 3.87 -5.77 -0.56
CA ASN A 161 3.19 -4.49 -0.79
C ASN A 161 2.37 -4.47 -2.10
N ALA A 162 2.20 -5.61 -2.78
CA ALA A 162 1.56 -5.68 -4.08
C ALA A 162 0.36 -6.64 -4.14
N VAL A 163 -0.59 -6.31 -5.03
CA VAL A 163 -1.71 -7.18 -5.40
C VAL A 163 -1.79 -7.36 -6.91
N PRO A 164 -2.41 -8.45 -7.42
CA PRO A 164 -2.86 -8.51 -8.80
C PRO A 164 -3.90 -7.42 -9.06
N GLN A 165 -3.50 -6.38 -9.79
CA GLN A 165 -4.36 -5.23 -10.10
C GLN A 165 -4.59 -5.15 -11.60
N ALA A 166 -5.86 -5.09 -12.01
CA ALA A 166 -6.22 -5.03 -13.43
C ALA A 166 -5.48 -3.87 -14.12
N ILE A 167 -4.83 -4.13 -15.25
CA ILE A 167 -3.89 -3.18 -15.89
C ILE A 167 -4.54 -1.81 -16.12
N THR A 168 -5.75 -1.81 -16.67
CA THR A 168 -6.49 -0.58 -17.00
C THR A 168 -7.03 0.13 -15.77
N PHE A 169 -7.21 -0.56 -14.65
CA PHE A 169 -7.55 0.06 -13.36
C PHE A 169 -6.30 0.70 -12.73
N ASN A 170 -5.21 -0.06 -12.65
CA ASN A 170 -3.92 0.36 -12.10
C ASN A 170 -3.38 1.62 -12.81
N GLY A 171 -3.14 1.54 -14.13
CA GLY A 171 -2.64 2.68 -14.93
C GLY A 171 -3.73 3.70 -15.32
N GLY A 172 -4.96 3.51 -14.83
CA GLY A 172 -6.10 4.35 -15.19
C GLY A 172 -6.57 5.20 -14.03
N SER A 173 -7.73 4.86 -13.49
CA SER A 173 -8.37 5.63 -12.43
C SER A 173 -7.65 5.54 -11.09
N TRP A 174 -6.94 4.44 -10.81
CA TRP A 174 -6.14 4.28 -9.60
C TRP A 174 -4.91 5.20 -9.59
N GLN A 175 -4.06 5.14 -10.63
CA GLN A 175 -2.91 6.05 -10.78
C GLN A 175 -3.30 7.53 -10.72
N LYS A 176 -4.42 7.91 -11.37
CA LYS A 176 -4.93 9.30 -11.30
C LYS A 176 -5.34 9.69 -9.89
N MET A 177 -6.00 8.78 -9.16
CA MET A 177 -6.35 9.00 -7.76
C MET A 177 -5.09 9.17 -6.88
N GLU A 178 -4.06 8.34 -7.08
CA GLU A 178 -2.77 8.48 -6.38
C GLU A 178 -2.13 9.85 -6.68
N SER A 179 -2.06 10.24 -7.95
CA SER A 179 -1.56 11.55 -8.39
C SER A 179 -2.29 12.71 -7.70
N CYS A 180 -3.61 12.65 -7.63
CA CYS A 180 -4.41 13.67 -6.96
C CYS A 180 -4.21 13.70 -5.45
N THR A 181 -4.18 12.54 -4.81
CA THR A 181 -3.93 12.42 -3.39
C THR A 181 -2.56 12.99 -3.04
N LYS A 182 -1.51 12.66 -3.80
CA LYS A 182 -0.18 13.27 -3.67
C LYS A 182 -0.24 14.79 -3.73
N CYS A 183 -0.97 15.37 -4.67
CA CYS A 183 -1.04 16.83 -4.79
C CYS A 183 -1.78 17.49 -3.64
N VAL A 184 -2.83 16.86 -3.10
CA VAL A 184 -3.48 17.33 -1.87
C VAL A 184 -2.52 17.24 -0.69
N LEU A 185 -1.87 16.09 -0.51
CA LEU A 185 -0.91 15.87 0.57
C LEU A 185 0.25 16.88 0.50
N GLN A 186 0.80 17.13 -0.69
CA GLN A 186 1.90 18.07 -0.88
C GLN A 186 1.50 19.52 -0.60
N LYS A 187 0.31 19.95 -1.02
CA LYS A 187 -0.09 21.36 -0.99
C LYS A 187 -0.80 21.77 0.29
N TYR A 188 -1.62 20.88 0.85
CA TYR A 188 -2.52 21.22 1.95
C TYR A 188 -2.19 20.52 3.27
N CYS A 189 -1.56 19.35 3.25
CA CYS A 189 -1.17 18.64 4.48
C CYS A 189 0.14 19.17 5.03
N ILE A 190 0.16 20.44 5.42
CA ILE A 190 1.32 21.12 5.97
C ILE A 190 1.21 21.15 7.49
N ASN A 191 2.20 20.60 8.19
CA ASN A 191 2.27 20.62 9.65
C ASN A 191 2.61 22.05 10.16
N ASN A 192 2.66 22.22 11.48
CA ASN A 192 2.98 23.52 12.09
C ASN A 192 4.40 24.01 11.76
N ASN A 193 5.33 23.09 11.49
CA ASN A 193 6.72 23.41 11.12
C ASN A 193 6.86 23.82 9.64
N GLY A 194 5.82 23.66 8.83
CA GLY A 194 5.86 23.97 7.40
C GLY A 194 6.18 22.77 6.50
N ASP A 195 6.27 21.56 7.06
CA ASP A 195 6.60 20.34 6.30
C ASP A 195 5.33 19.61 5.82
N PRO A 196 5.35 19.03 4.61
CA PRO A 196 4.30 18.11 4.18
C PRO A 196 4.27 16.86 5.06
N VAL A 197 3.15 16.63 5.76
CA VAL A 197 2.92 15.45 6.60
C VAL A 197 1.48 14.98 6.46
N GLY A 198 1.31 13.75 6.01
CA GLY A 198 0.01 13.07 6.03
C GLY A 198 0.16 11.58 6.29
N PHE A 199 -0.89 10.95 6.79
CA PHE A 199 -0.93 9.52 7.05
C PHE A 199 -1.91 8.87 6.10
N VAL A 200 -1.49 7.79 5.46
CA VAL A 200 -2.29 7.07 4.47
C VAL A 200 -2.40 5.61 4.89
N VAL A 201 -3.62 5.07 4.82
CA VAL A 201 -3.91 3.65 4.98
C VAL A 201 -4.61 3.19 3.71
N THR A 202 -4.09 2.16 3.07
CA THR A 202 -4.56 1.66 1.78
C THR A 202 -4.55 0.14 1.82
N GLY A 203 -5.51 -0.50 1.16
CA GLY A 203 -5.72 -1.94 1.30
C GLY A 203 -6.54 -2.55 0.19
N ALA A 204 -6.74 -3.86 0.31
CA ALA A 204 -7.43 -4.66 -0.68
C ALA A 204 -8.48 -5.56 0.00
N ARG A 205 -9.66 -5.65 -0.63
CA ARG A 205 -10.69 -6.62 -0.25
C ARG A 205 -10.48 -7.89 -1.08
N PRO A 206 -10.12 -9.03 -0.48
CA PRO A 206 -9.91 -10.25 -1.24
C PRO A 206 -11.19 -10.64 -1.99
N SER A 207 -11.04 -11.30 -3.14
CA SER A 207 -12.17 -11.99 -3.77
C SER A 207 -12.36 -13.37 -3.13
N THR A 208 -13.52 -13.98 -3.36
CA THR A 208 -13.85 -15.30 -2.79
C THR A 208 -13.08 -16.45 -3.45
N SER A 209 -12.81 -16.37 -4.75
CA SER A 209 -12.26 -17.49 -5.51
C SER A 209 -11.34 -17.11 -6.68
N ASN A 210 -11.14 -15.81 -6.96
CA ASN A 210 -10.32 -15.42 -8.09
C ASN A 210 -8.84 -15.39 -7.69
N THR A 211 -8.02 -16.11 -8.44
CA THR A 211 -6.59 -16.26 -8.12
C THR A 211 -5.74 -16.19 -9.37
N LEU A 212 -4.64 -15.47 -9.27
CA LEU A 212 -3.57 -15.45 -10.24
C LEU A 212 -2.72 -16.73 -10.05
N ASN A 213 -2.53 -17.48 -11.13
CA ASN A 213 -1.78 -18.74 -11.15
C ASN A 213 -2.18 -19.74 -10.06
N ASN A 214 -3.46 -19.79 -9.68
CA ASN A 214 -4.00 -20.63 -8.59
C ASN A 214 -3.32 -20.42 -7.23
N ARG A 215 -2.61 -19.29 -7.05
CA ARG A 215 -1.73 -19.06 -5.91
C ARG A 215 -1.99 -17.76 -5.18
N VAL A 216 -2.17 -16.65 -5.91
CA VAL A 216 -2.28 -15.31 -5.33
C VAL A 216 -3.69 -14.79 -5.52
N ASN A 217 -4.37 -14.37 -4.46
CA ASN A 217 -5.73 -13.85 -4.57
C ASN A 217 -5.75 -12.58 -5.43
N ILE A 218 -6.65 -12.55 -6.41
CA ILE A 218 -6.97 -11.33 -7.14
C ILE A 218 -8.06 -10.62 -6.33
N PRO A 219 -7.76 -9.47 -5.69
CA PRO A 219 -8.75 -8.80 -4.85
C PRO A 219 -9.92 -8.30 -5.69
N SER A 220 -11.10 -8.24 -5.09
CA SER A 220 -12.32 -7.71 -5.72
C SER A 220 -12.33 -6.18 -5.76
N MET A 221 -11.70 -5.52 -4.80
CA MET A 221 -11.70 -4.07 -4.64
C MET A 221 -10.38 -3.61 -4.00
N LEU A 222 -9.91 -2.44 -4.39
CA LEU A 222 -8.88 -1.70 -3.67
C LEU A 222 -9.49 -0.45 -3.03
N TRP A 223 -8.96 -0.04 -1.89
CA TRP A 223 -9.40 1.14 -1.15
C TRP A 223 -8.21 1.90 -0.56
N THR A 224 -8.36 3.20 -0.36
CA THR A 224 -7.37 4.05 0.28
C THR A 224 -8.06 5.16 1.07
N ALA A 225 -7.43 5.59 2.15
CA ALA A 225 -7.84 6.73 2.95
C ALA A 225 -6.61 7.47 3.44
N PHE A 226 -6.69 8.80 3.49
CA PHE A 226 -5.67 9.61 4.11
C PHE A 226 -6.26 10.57 5.12
N CYS A 227 -5.42 11.00 6.04
CA CYS A 227 -5.73 12.06 6.98
C CYS A 227 -4.48 12.89 7.32
N CYS A 228 -4.67 14.19 7.50
CA CYS A 228 -3.61 15.10 7.87
C CYS A 228 -4.15 16.37 8.52
N TYR A 229 -3.30 17.08 9.25
CA TYR A 229 -3.55 18.46 9.62
C TYR A 229 -3.10 19.40 8.51
N SER A 230 -3.86 20.47 8.30
CA SER A 230 -3.53 21.55 7.36
C SER A 230 -3.37 22.85 8.11
N ARG A 231 -2.12 23.30 8.28
CA ARG A 231 -1.83 24.65 8.80
C ARG A 231 -2.46 25.74 7.93
N ASN A 232 -2.45 25.56 6.61
CA ASN A 232 -2.95 26.55 5.64
C ASN A 232 -4.46 26.79 5.76
N THR A 233 -5.23 25.75 6.09
CA THR A 233 -6.69 25.84 6.28
C THR A 233 -7.11 25.77 7.74
N ASN A 234 -6.13 25.68 8.65
CA ASN A 234 -6.30 25.56 10.10
C ASN A 234 -7.31 24.47 10.51
N ARG A 235 -7.29 23.32 9.83
CA ARG A 235 -8.19 22.19 10.11
C ARG A 235 -7.59 20.85 9.70
N TRP A 236 -8.19 19.77 10.18
CA TRP A 236 -7.91 18.42 9.68
C TRP A 236 -8.61 18.18 8.34
N LEU A 237 -7.91 17.47 7.47
CA LEU A 237 -8.38 17.04 6.15
C LEU A 237 -8.35 15.52 6.10
N ALA A 238 -9.39 14.94 5.50
CA ALA A 238 -9.41 13.51 5.22
C ALA A 238 -10.26 13.24 3.98
N SER A 239 -9.96 12.14 3.30
CA SER A 239 -10.78 11.58 2.23
C SER A 239 -10.44 10.11 2.03
N ALA A 240 -11.36 9.41 1.38
CA ALA A 240 -11.21 8.04 0.98
C ALA A 240 -11.58 7.86 -0.50
N HIS A 241 -11.08 6.77 -1.08
CA HIS A 241 -11.40 6.30 -2.41
C HIS A 241 -11.43 4.78 -2.40
N TRP A 242 -12.27 4.19 -3.23
CA TRP A 242 -12.22 2.76 -3.53
C TRP A 242 -12.79 2.50 -4.91
N GLY A 243 -12.48 1.33 -5.46
CA GLY A 243 -13.01 0.89 -6.74
C GLY A 243 -12.81 -0.60 -6.96
N ASP A 244 -13.69 -1.18 -7.77
CA ASP A 244 -13.62 -2.59 -8.14
C ASP A 244 -12.39 -2.84 -9.01
N ASN A 245 -11.69 -3.93 -8.72
CA ASN A 245 -10.46 -4.32 -9.41
C ASN A 245 -10.76 -5.08 -10.71
N ILE A 246 -11.38 -4.39 -11.68
CA ILE A 246 -11.83 -4.98 -12.94
C ILE A 246 -11.18 -4.29 -14.15
N PRO A 247 -10.87 -5.04 -15.23
CA PRO A 247 -10.55 -4.45 -16.53
C PRO A 247 -11.72 -3.60 -17.05
N LYS A 248 -11.42 -2.44 -17.63
CA LYS A 248 -12.35 -1.31 -17.82
C LYS A 248 -13.69 -1.65 -18.51
N ASN A 249 -14.77 -1.06 -17.97
CA ASN A 249 -15.63 -0.10 -18.69
C ASN A 249 -16.24 0.97 -17.73
N GLY A 250 -15.38 1.61 -16.91
CA GLY A 250 -15.77 2.58 -15.88
C GLY A 250 -15.24 4.01 -16.07
N SER A 251 -15.69 4.91 -15.19
CA SER A 251 -15.33 6.34 -15.12
C SER A 251 -13.82 6.59 -15.21
N LYS A 252 -13.43 7.70 -15.87
CA LYS A 252 -12.03 8.17 -15.97
C LYS A 252 -11.37 8.38 -14.59
N TYR A 253 -12.19 8.70 -13.58
CA TYR A 253 -11.75 9.03 -12.22
C TYR A 253 -12.53 8.20 -11.19
N LEU A 254 -11.85 7.86 -10.09
CA LEU A 254 -12.52 7.36 -8.89
C LEU A 254 -13.28 8.49 -8.20
N GLN A 255 -14.41 8.15 -7.58
CA GLN A 255 -15.17 9.10 -6.77
C GLN A 255 -14.42 9.39 -5.47
N THR A 256 -14.37 10.65 -5.07
CA THR A 256 -13.92 11.05 -3.73
C THR A 256 -15.02 10.81 -2.73
N LYS A 257 -14.70 10.09 -1.67
CA LYS A 257 -15.63 9.65 -0.63
C LYS A 257 -15.17 10.16 0.72
N THR A 258 -16.10 10.25 1.65
CA THR A 258 -15.79 10.57 3.05
C THR A 258 -15.26 9.33 3.78
N LEU A 259 -14.59 9.52 4.92
CA LEU A 259 -14.18 8.39 5.76
C LEU A 259 -15.40 7.60 6.27
N ALA A 260 -16.50 8.28 6.61
CA ALA A 260 -17.74 7.63 7.04
C ALA A 260 -18.29 6.66 5.97
N GLN A 261 -18.24 7.06 4.70
CA GLN A 261 -18.69 6.19 3.61
C GLN A 261 -17.77 4.98 3.43
N LEU A 262 -16.45 5.15 3.55
CA LEU A 262 -15.51 4.02 3.53
C LEU A 262 -15.74 3.08 4.72
N HIS A 263 -15.92 3.65 5.92
CA HIS A 263 -16.19 2.87 7.12
C HIS A 263 -17.47 2.05 6.99
N GLN A 264 -18.52 2.63 6.40
CA GLN A 264 -19.76 1.91 6.12
C GLN A 264 -19.54 0.78 5.10
N GLU A 265 -18.82 1.05 4.01
CA GLU A 265 -18.55 0.07 2.94
C GLU A 265 -17.75 -1.14 3.43
N LEU A 266 -16.78 -0.93 4.32
CA LEU A 266 -15.86 -1.99 4.79
C LEU A 266 -16.24 -2.61 6.13
N SER A 267 -17.28 -2.11 6.81
CA SER A 267 -17.79 -2.71 8.04
C SER A 267 -18.52 -4.02 7.75
N SER A 268 -18.54 -4.92 8.74
CA SER A 268 -19.32 -6.15 8.70
C SER A 268 -20.33 -6.16 9.86
N VAL A 269 -21.29 -7.09 9.81
CA VAL A 269 -22.30 -7.22 10.87
C VAL A 269 -21.60 -7.43 12.22
N GLY A 270 -21.82 -6.50 13.15
CA GLY A 270 -21.26 -6.57 14.51
C GLY A 270 -19.78 -6.16 14.65
N SER A 271 -19.09 -5.78 13.56
CA SER A 271 -17.70 -5.32 13.63
C SER A 271 -17.46 -4.15 12.68
N ARG A 272 -17.10 -3.00 13.26
CA ARG A 272 -16.87 -1.75 12.54
C ARG A 272 -15.46 -1.67 11.94
N PHE A 273 -15.36 -1.11 10.74
CA PHE A 273 -14.09 -0.68 10.15
C PHE A 273 -13.80 0.77 10.52
N GLU A 274 -12.55 1.08 10.87
CA GLU A 274 -12.08 2.46 11.09
C GLU A 274 -10.65 2.62 10.59
N ALA A 275 -10.42 3.53 9.63
CA ALA A 275 -9.07 3.78 9.12
C ALA A 275 -8.19 4.57 10.12
N PHE A 276 -8.77 5.51 10.87
CA PHE A 276 -8.05 6.42 11.78
C PHE A 276 -8.76 6.52 13.15
N PRO A 277 -8.77 5.46 13.97
CA PRO A 277 -9.59 5.38 15.17
C PRO A 277 -9.19 6.41 16.25
N GLY A 278 -10.19 7.11 16.79
CA GLY A 278 -10.05 8.08 17.88
C GLY A 278 -9.22 9.33 17.55
N THR A 279 -9.02 9.63 16.26
CA THR A 279 -8.25 10.79 15.79
C THR A 279 -9.18 11.98 15.48
N GLN A 280 -8.60 13.11 15.07
CA GLN A 280 -9.34 14.31 14.67
C GLN A 280 -9.74 14.32 13.19
N CYS A 281 -9.55 13.21 12.47
CA CYS A 281 -9.86 13.11 11.05
C CYS A 281 -11.37 13.32 10.80
N PRO A 282 -11.75 14.27 9.94
CA PRO A 282 -13.17 14.55 9.72
C PRO A 282 -13.83 13.38 8.98
N LEU A 283 -14.94 12.89 9.53
CA LEU A 283 -15.64 11.72 9.00
C LEU A 283 -16.55 12.03 7.79
N HIS A 284 -17.07 13.25 7.71
CA HIS A 284 -18.16 13.61 6.79
C HIS A 284 -17.79 14.68 5.75
N THR A 285 -16.51 15.07 5.68
CA THR A 285 -16.01 15.98 4.65
C THR A 285 -15.12 15.24 3.67
N THR A 286 -14.86 15.85 2.52
CA THR A 286 -13.83 15.41 1.59
C THR A 286 -12.81 16.53 1.34
N VAL A 287 -11.88 16.29 0.42
CA VAL A 287 -10.94 17.30 -0.11
C VAL A 287 -11.27 17.66 -1.56
N ALA A 288 -12.44 17.25 -2.05
CA ALA A 288 -12.81 17.41 -3.45
C ALA A 288 -12.89 18.90 -3.87
N GLU A 289 -13.12 19.82 -2.91
CA GLU A 289 -13.05 21.25 -3.15
C GLU A 289 -11.69 21.74 -3.68
N PHE A 290 -10.60 21.00 -3.44
CA PHE A 290 -9.26 21.40 -3.88
C PHE A 290 -8.90 20.91 -5.30
N TYR A 291 -9.70 20.01 -5.89
CA TYR A 291 -9.36 19.39 -7.18
C TYR A 291 -9.33 20.33 -8.38
N PRO A 292 -10.21 21.35 -8.51
CA PRO A 292 -10.14 22.29 -9.62
C PRO A 292 -8.80 23.02 -9.71
N GLU A 293 -8.16 23.31 -8.56
CA GLU A 293 -6.83 23.94 -8.53
C GLU A 293 -5.69 22.99 -8.93
N MET A 294 -5.94 21.68 -8.97
CA MET A 294 -4.95 20.63 -9.24
C MET A 294 -5.08 19.98 -10.62
N GLU A 295 -6.12 20.31 -11.37
CA GLU A 295 -6.42 19.68 -12.67
C GLU A 295 -5.21 19.73 -13.62
N LYS A 296 -4.59 20.90 -13.77
CA LYS A 296 -3.48 21.11 -14.73
C LYS A 296 -2.22 20.32 -14.41
N LYS A 297 -1.90 20.12 -13.12
CA LYS A 297 -0.63 19.47 -12.71
C LYS A 297 -0.81 17.98 -12.44
N CYS A 298 -1.96 17.60 -11.90
CA CYS A 298 -2.17 16.28 -11.30
C CYS A 298 -3.29 15.48 -11.98
N HIS A 299 -3.93 16.06 -13.00
CA HIS A 299 -5.02 15.48 -13.77
C HIS A 299 -6.21 15.09 -12.89
N CYS A 300 -6.57 15.95 -11.94
CA CYS A 300 -7.68 15.71 -11.02
C CYS A 300 -9.03 15.97 -11.65
N PRO A 301 -10.12 15.39 -11.09
CA PRO A 301 -11.47 15.65 -11.55
C PRO A 301 -11.78 17.16 -11.55
N PRO A 302 -12.28 17.73 -12.66
CA PRO A 302 -12.55 19.17 -12.80
C PRO A 302 -13.68 19.68 -11.90
N GLN A 303 -14.57 18.79 -11.46
CA GLN A 303 -15.60 19.08 -10.45
C GLN A 303 -15.57 18.02 -9.36
N ALA A 304 -15.77 18.46 -8.13
CA ALA A 304 -16.02 17.60 -6.99
C ALA A 304 -17.24 16.72 -7.30
N SER A 305 -17.00 15.48 -7.74
CA SER A 305 -18.04 14.44 -7.83
C SER A 305 -18.42 14.04 -6.41
N THR A 306 -19.08 14.95 -5.70
CA THR A 306 -19.55 14.77 -4.33
C THR A 306 -21.03 14.44 -4.39
N THR A 307 -21.38 13.24 -3.93
CA THR A 307 -22.77 12.91 -3.65
C THR A 307 -23.12 13.49 -2.28
N THR A 308 -23.33 14.81 -2.22
CA THR A 308 -23.93 15.45 -1.05
C THR A 308 -25.12 16.27 -1.51
N THR A 309 -26.30 15.68 -1.36
CA THR A 309 -27.55 16.44 -1.30
C THR A 309 -27.45 17.42 -0.12
N PRO A 310 -27.77 18.71 -0.28
CA PRO A 310 -27.77 19.65 0.84
C PRO A 310 -28.71 19.18 1.96
N PRO A 311 -28.37 19.40 3.25
CA PRO A 311 -29.32 19.16 4.33
C PRO A 311 -30.52 20.08 4.12
N THR A 312 -31.68 19.49 3.83
CA THR A 312 -32.93 20.24 3.76
C THR A 312 -33.32 20.58 5.20
N THR A 313 -33.21 21.86 5.56
CA THR A 313 -33.71 22.39 6.83
C THR A 313 -35.24 22.40 6.79
N THR A 314 -35.87 21.29 7.15
CA THR A 314 -37.32 21.27 7.37
C THR A 314 -37.61 21.77 8.78
N LYS A 315 -38.08 23.01 8.86
CA LYS A 315 -38.66 23.62 10.06
C LYS A 315 -39.88 22.79 10.51
N PRO A 316 -40.12 22.56 11.81
CA PRO A 316 -41.30 21.82 12.25
C PRO A 316 -42.55 22.69 12.05
N GLN A 317 -43.53 22.18 11.30
CA GLN A 317 -44.86 22.77 11.22
C GLN A 317 -45.85 21.85 11.92
N THR A 318 -46.42 22.36 13.00
CA THR A 318 -47.42 21.74 13.86
C THR A 318 -48.80 21.68 13.17
N THR A 319 -49.61 20.68 13.57
CA THR A 319 -51.10 20.60 13.49
C THR A 319 -51.68 20.30 12.09
N THR A 320 -52.62 19.38 11.84
CA THR A 320 -53.66 18.68 12.64
C THR A 320 -54.21 17.50 11.79
N ILE A 321 -54.80 16.45 12.40
CA ILE A 321 -55.47 15.28 11.76
C ILE A 321 -56.91 15.20 12.35
N PRO A 322 -57.96 14.52 11.81
CA PRO A 322 -58.51 14.30 10.45
C PRO A 322 -60.05 14.63 10.40
N PRO A 323 -60.88 14.16 9.43
CA PRO A 323 -61.47 12.81 9.53
C PRO A 323 -61.67 11.99 8.23
N THR A 324 -61.34 10.71 8.38
CA THR A 324 -61.89 9.43 7.86
C THR A 324 -63.00 9.42 6.80
N THR A 325 -62.81 8.57 5.78
CA THR A 325 -63.87 7.66 5.28
C THR A 325 -63.33 6.30 4.82
N THR A 326 -64.10 5.29 5.20
CA THR A 326 -63.93 3.84 5.13
C THR A 326 -64.20 3.27 3.73
N THR A 327 -63.44 2.26 3.29
CA THR A 327 -63.98 0.99 2.73
C THR A 327 -62.89 -0.09 2.60
N THR A 328 -63.27 -1.32 2.98
CA THR A 328 -62.47 -2.55 3.14
C THR A 328 -62.54 -3.43 1.85
N PRO A 329 -62.00 -4.68 1.78
CA PRO A 329 -61.14 -5.12 0.67
C PRO A 329 -61.75 -6.25 -0.18
N THR A 330 -61.13 -6.59 -1.31
CA THR A 330 -61.41 -7.86 -2.00
C THR A 330 -60.15 -8.58 -2.45
N THR A 331 -60.04 -9.79 -1.90
CA THR A 331 -59.12 -10.90 -2.12
C THR A 331 -59.32 -11.55 -3.49
N THR A 332 -58.25 -11.96 -4.19
CA THR A 332 -58.15 -13.32 -4.78
C THR A 332 -56.70 -13.64 -5.19
N ALA A 333 -56.26 -14.86 -4.84
CA ALA A 333 -55.04 -15.52 -5.31
C ALA A 333 -55.44 -16.73 -6.22
N PRO A 334 -54.55 -17.69 -6.54
CA PRO A 334 -53.86 -17.86 -7.82
C PRO A 334 -54.26 -19.14 -8.59
N THR A 335 -53.81 -19.30 -9.84
CA THR A 335 -53.90 -20.60 -10.53
C THR A 335 -52.68 -20.90 -11.42
N THR A 336 -52.03 -22.01 -11.09
CA THR A 336 -51.08 -22.85 -11.84
C THR A 336 -51.67 -23.45 -13.12
N THR A 337 -50.87 -23.67 -14.16
CA THR A 337 -50.85 -24.96 -14.92
C THR A 337 -49.55 -25.15 -15.71
N SER A 338 -49.13 -26.41 -15.84
CA SER A 338 -47.89 -26.96 -16.40
C SER A 338 -48.08 -27.56 -17.80
N LYS A 339 -46.96 -27.79 -18.53
CA LYS A 339 -46.56 -28.97 -19.38
C LYS A 339 -45.78 -28.56 -20.64
N THR A 340 -44.53 -29.01 -20.82
CA THR A 340 -44.04 -30.17 -21.63
C THR A 340 -44.09 -29.87 -23.14
N THR A 341 -43.03 -29.97 -23.97
CA THR A 341 -42.37 -31.20 -24.45
C THR A 341 -41.14 -30.86 -25.34
N SER A 342 -40.21 -31.81 -25.40
CA SER A 342 -38.95 -31.94 -26.17
C SER A 342 -39.00 -31.72 -27.70
N ALA A 343 -37.85 -31.43 -28.32
CA ALA A 343 -37.21 -32.30 -29.34
C ALA A 343 -35.87 -31.77 -29.90
N THR A 344 -35.04 -32.76 -30.25
CA THR A 344 -33.68 -32.91 -30.80
C THR A 344 -33.39 -32.25 -32.17
N THR A 345 -32.09 -32.14 -32.53
CA THR A 345 -31.42 -32.53 -33.83
C THR A 345 -30.37 -31.47 -34.28
N THR A 346 -29.05 -31.68 -34.17
CA THR A 346 -28.04 -32.40 -35.02
C THR A 346 -27.28 -31.51 -36.03
N THR A 347 -25.95 -31.62 -35.94
CA THR A 347 -24.78 -31.23 -36.78
C THR A 347 -24.92 -30.78 -38.25
N ASN A 348 -24.10 -29.80 -38.67
CA ASN A 348 -22.94 -29.91 -39.62
C ASN A 348 -22.51 -28.48 -40.05
N LYS A 349 -21.25 -28.06 -39.85
CA LYS A 349 -20.04 -28.24 -40.71
C LYS A 349 -20.06 -27.32 -41.95
N GLU A 350 -19.37 -26.19 -41.82
CA GLU A 350 -19.05 -25.24 -42.89
C GLU A 350 -17.75 -25.62 -43.61
N GLU A 351 -17.70 -25.39 -44.92
CA GLU A 351 -16.50 -25.44 -45.77
C GLU A 351 -16.59 -24.32 -46.83
N SER A 352 -15.43 -23.69 -47.08
CA SER A 352 -15.05 -22.90 -48.28
C SER A 352 -15.74 -21.53 -48.46
N SER A 353 -15.13 -20.43 -48.91
CA SER A 353 -13.80 -20.10 -49.44
C SER A 353 -13.68 -18.57 -49.56
N SER A 354 -12.45 -18.08 -49.39
CA SER A 354 -11.81 -16.88 -49.96
C SER A 354 -12.61 -15.92 -50.88
N GLU A 355 -12.47 -14.61 -50.64
CA GLU A 355 -11.68 -13.72 -51.52
C GLU A 355 -11.31 -12.38 -50.84
N ASN A 356 -10.10 -11.91 -51.14
CA ASN A 356 -9.40 -10.74 -50.61
C ASN A 356 -9.93 -9.42 -51.19
N THR A 357 -9.79 -8.30 -50.46
CA THR A 357 -9.01 -7.13 -50.96
C THR A 357 -8.58 -6.20 -49.81
N GLU A 358 -7.38 -5.64 -49.98
CA GLU A 358 -6.64 -4.59 -49.27
C GLU A 358 -7.51 -3.37 -48.87
N ASP A 359 -7.25 -2.55 -47.86
CA ASP A 359 -6.08 -1.74 -47.46
C ASP A 359 -6.50 -1.11 -46.10
N SER A 360 -5.72 -0.90 -45.04
CA SER A 360 -4.51 -0.08 -44.94
C SER A 360 -4.12 -0.06 -43.44
N GLU A 361 -2.97 -0.64 -43.11
CA GLU A 361 -2.30 -0.55 -41.80
C GLU A 361 -1.09 0.37 -41.93
N GLN A 362 -1.03 1.41 -41.10
CA GLN A 362 0.09 2.32 -40.81
C GLN A 362 -0.47 3.24 -39.70
N GLU A 363 0.11 3.53 -38.54
CA GLU A 363 1.46 3.65 -37.96
C GLU A 363 1.24 3.46 -36.43
N GLU A 364 2.10 2.94 -35.56
CA GLU A 364 3.46 3.35 -35.21
C GLU A 364 4.04 2.24 -34.31
N ASN A 365 5.13 1.61 -34.74
CA ASN A 365 6.06 0.83 -33.91
C ASN A 365 7.44 1.20 -34.42
N GLN A 366 8.14 2.11 -33.73
CA GLN A 366 9.60 2.24 -33.75
C GLN A 366 10.04 3.31 -32.76
N GLU A 367 10.69 2.88 -31.68
CA GLU A 367 11.88 3.49 -31.11
C GLU A 367 12.50 2.42 -30.17
N GLU A 368 13.23 1.48 -30.78
CA GLU A 368 14.24 0.61 -30.14
C GLU A 368 15.46 0.61 -31.07
N GLU A 369 16.66 0.68 -30.48
CA GLU A 369 18.02 0.82 -31.06
C GLU A 369 18.37 2.26 -31.52
N ASP A 370 19.24 3.02 -30.85
CA ASP A 370 20.66 2.77 -30.58
C ASP A 370 21.14 3.33 -29.22
N ASP A 371 22.02 2.59 -28.53
CA ASP A 371 23.12 3.12 -27.69
C ASP A 371 24.08 1.95 -27.34
N ASP A 372 24.77 1.42 -28.36
CA ASP A 372 25.99 0.62 -28.16
C ASP A 372 27.17 1.58 -27.95
N ALA A 373 27.39 1.95 -26.68
CA ALA A 373 28.63 2.58 -26.24
C ALA A 373 28.97 2.13 -24.81
N GLY A 374 29.73 1.03 -24.73
CA GLY A 374 30.66 0.82 -23.62
C GLY A 374 30.47 -0.48 -22.82
N LEU A 375 30.79 -1.62 -23.43
CA LEU A 375 31.31 -2.75 -22.64
C LEU A 375 32.64 -2.32 -22.00
N ARG A 376 32.58 -1.79 -20.76
CA ARG A 376 33.76 -1.72 -19.90
C ARG A 376 34.18 -3.17 -19.60
N SER A 377 35.48 -3.47 -19.76
CA SER A 377 36.03 -4.78 -19.43
C SER A 377 35.62 -5.16 -18.00
N LEU A 378 35.33 -6.45 -17.74
CA LEU A 378 35.07 -6.96 -16.39
C LEU A 378 36.20 -6.58 -15.42
N ASP A 379 37.42 -6.38 -15.92
CA ASP A 379 38.56 -5.90 -15.15
C ASP A 379 38.43 -4.44 -14.71
N ASP A 380 37.80 -3.57 -15.50
CA ASP A 380 37.55 -2.17 -15.14
C ASP A 380 36.45 -2.05 -14.08
N ILE A 381 35.42 -2.89 -14.17
CA ILE A 381 34.36 -2.97 -13.15
C ILE A 381 34.95 -3.49 -11.83
N ARG A 382 35.77 -4.54 -11.89
CA ARG A 382 36.45 -5.11 -10.72
C ARG A 382 37.41 -4.11 -10.07
N SER A 383 38.14 -3.35 -10.88
CA SER A 383 39.03 -2.28 -10.42
C SER A 383 38.25 -1.13 -9.75
N SER A 384 37.15 -0.69 -10.37
CA SER A 384 36.31 0.38 -9.84
C SER A 384 35.63 -0.01 -8.52
N VAL A 385 35.08 -1.22 -8.43
CA VAL A 385 34.51 -1.78 -7.20
C VAL A 385 35.59 -1.95 -6.12
N GLY A 386 36.78 -2.42 -6.49
CA GLY A 386 37.92 -2.56 -5.58
C GLY A 386 38.38 -1.23 -4.97
N ASN A 387 38.41 -0.16 -5.78
CA ASN A 387 38.76 1.18 -5.31
C ASN A 387 37.66 1.78 -4.40
N LEU A 388 36.38 1.52 -4.71
CA LEU A 388 35.26 1.96 -3.87
C LEU A 388 35.26 1.27 -2.50
N LEU A 389 35.50 -0.04 -2.47
CA LEU A 389 35.61 -0.81 -1.24
C LEU A 389 36.81 -0.37 -0.40
N ARG A 390 37.96 -0.08 -1.03
CA ARG A 390 39.14 0.47 -0.34
C ARG A 390 38.85 1.84 0.26
N GLY A 391 38.17 2.72 -0.48
CA GLY A 391 37.77 4.04 0.03
C GLY A 391 36.79 3.96 1.21
N ALA A 392 35.82 3.05 1.14
CA ALA A 392 34.90 2.79 2.24
C ALA A 392 35.61 2.24 3.48
N LEU A 393 36.54 1.29 3.30
CA LEU A 393 37.32 0.70 4.39
C LEU A 393 38.21 1.75 5.08
N GLU A 394 38.88 2.61 4.31
CA GLU A 394 39.70 3.71 4.85
C GLU A 394 38.86 4.74 5.63
N SER A 395 37.64 5.02 5.15
CA SER A 395 36.72 5.92 5.86
C SER A 395 36.28 5.33 7.20
N VAL A 396 35.96 4.03 7.22
CA VAL A 396 35.61 3.30 8.45
C VAL A 396 36.79 3.25 9.41
N LEU A 397 38.00 2.92 8.95
CA LEU A 397 39.21 2.91 9.78
C LEU A 397 39.51 4.29 10.38
N ARG A 398 39.29 5.37 9.63
CA ARG A 398 39.46 6.74 10.12
C ARG A 398 38.44 7.08 11.20
N ALA A 399 37.18 6.68 11.02
CA ALA A 399 36.14 6.87 12.02
C ALA A 399 36.43 6.09 13.31
N VAL A 400 36.87 4.83 13.19
CA VAL A 400 37.28 3.99 14.34
C VAL A 400 38.46 4.60 15.08
N ARG A 401 39.49 5.08 14.37
CA ARG A 401 40.66 5.74 14.99
C ARG A 401 40.25 7.01 15.75
N LYS A 402 39.38 7.85 15.15
CA LYS A 402 38.85 9.06 15.81
C LYS A 402 38.07 8.74 17.08
N SER A 403 37.26 7.68 17.06
CA SER A 403 36.55 7.21 18.26
C SER A 403 37.50 6.66 19.33
N ALA A 404 38.54 5.92 18.94
CA ALA A 404 39.55 5.41 19.86
C ALA A 404 40.38 6.53 20.53
N ASP A 405 40.70 7.59 19.78
CA ASP A 405 41.38 8.77 20.32
C ASP A 405 40.48 9.55 21.29
N ALA A 406 39.18 9.68 20.99
CA ALA A 406 38.21 10.31 21.88
C ALA A 406 38.02 9.53 23.20
N VAL A 407 37.97 8.20 23.13
CA VAL A 407 37.89 7.34 24.32
C VAL A 407 39.17 7.47 25.15
N ARG A 408 40.34 7.52 24.52
CA ARG A 408 41.63 7.70 25.22
C ARG A 408 41.70 9.05 25.94
N GLY A 409 41.32 10.14 25.27
CA GLY A 409 41.29 11.47 25.87
C GLY A 409 40.28 11.56 27.03
N GLY A 410 39.13 10.91 26.91
CA GLY A 410 38.16 10.81 28.02
C GLY A 410 38.69 10.00 29.21
N LEU A 411 39.51 8.97 28.96
CA LEU A 411 40.13 8.15 30.01
C LEU A 411 41.26 8.91 30.73
N GLU A 412 42.03 9.72 30.01
CA GLU A 412 43.07 10.60 30.57
C GLU A 412 42.46 11.72 31.44
N ASP A 413 41.37 12.38 31.00
CA ASP A 413 40.65 13.38 31.80
C ASP A 413 40.04 12.77 33.07
N LEU A 414 39.59 11.50 33.01
CA LEU A 414 39.10 10.78 34.18
C LEU A 414 40.23 10.41 35.15
N PHE A 415 41.42 10.11 34.64
CA PHE A 415 42.59 9.77 35.44
C PHE A 415 43.13 11.00 36.19
N GLU A 416 43.22 12.15 35.53
CA GLU A 416 43.63 13.43 36.15
C GLU A 416 42.63 13.93 37.21
N ARG A 417 41.35 13.55 37.13
CA ARG A 417 40.35 13.89 38.16
C ARG A 417 40.34 12.92 39.36
N LEU A 418 41.03 11.78 39.24
CA LEU A 418 41.08 10.73 40.26
C LEU A 418 42.39 10.73 41.08
N VAL A 419 43.43 11.42 40.60
CA VAL A 419 44.67 11.76 41.32
C VAL A 419 44.48 13.12 42.00
#